data_AF-A0A8T4NML2-F1
#
_entry.id   AF-A0A8T4NML2-F1
#
_cell.length_a   1.000
_cell.length_b   1.000
_cell.length_c   1.000
_cell.angle_alpha   90.00
_cell.angle_beta   90.00
_cell.angle_gamma   90.00
#
_symmetry.space_group_name_H-M   'P 1'
#
loop_
_entity.id
_entity.type
_entity.pdbx_description
1 polymer ?
#
loop_
_entity_poly.entity_id
_entity_poly.type
_entity_poly.pdbx_seq_one_letter_code
_entity_poly.pdbx_strand_id
1 'polypeptide(L)'
;MKLSRYGLIESKSSRPHINLIGVPGDKEDLVVARFGPDTYAVNRAAMRQEYTHSSDVLSMPIITFKPKTTAESIAIVACKFRDLAKKDIFNPNWLQAGYVLRDSEGVWANPPVADNGEPIVDAKTLNALRDRATKLGVKNGDIYVGEDGFGFVDYGLFTRDVQDADTFVTEGLARVLENTTEPIARNLKTIADKANYPRGVNVWGFDPVKTPALKIVSLTSGRLLASYRLYVGGNSCNCDNDGYAFGGLNSGEASAQKN
;
A
#
# COMPACT_ATOMS: atom_id res chain seq x y z
N MET A 1 8.78 1.88 21.53
CA MET A 1 7.60 1.54 22.38
C MET A 1 6.67 0.66 21.55
N LYS A 2 6.11 -0.42 22.12
CA LYS A 2 5.22 -1.33 21.38
C LYS A 2 3.74 -0.95 21.61
N LEU A 3 3.03 -0.54 20.56
CA LEU A 3 1.59 -0.39 20.49
C LEU A 3 0.93 -1.77 20.55
N SER A 4 0.29 -2.08 21.68
CA SER A 4 -0.35 -3.38 21.89
C SER A 4 -1.65 -3.55 21.12
N ARG A 5 -2.23 -2.46 20.60
CA ARG A 5 -3.50 -2.45 19.86
C ARG A 5 -3.55 -1.33 18.84
N TYR A 6 -4.40 -1.55 17.85
CA TYR A 6 -4.83 -0.53 16.91
C TYR A 6 -5.59 0.60 17.63
N GLY A 7 -5.34 1.86 17.28
CA GLY A 7 -6.08 2.98 17.88
C GLY A 7 -5.80 4.35 17.26
N LEU A 8 -6.72 5.29 17.52
CA LEU A 8 -6.46 6.70 17.31
C LEU A 8 -5.53 7.19 18.43
N ILE A 9 -4.46 7.85 18.04
CA ILE A 9 -3.58 8.55 18.98
C ILE A 9 -3.92 10.03 18.83
N GLU A 10 -4.64 10.53 19.83
CA GLU A 10 -5.10 11.91 19.87
C GLU A 10 -3.97 12.84 20.30
N SER A 11 -3.86 13.95 19.59
CA SER A 11 -2.93 15.00 19.96
C SER A 11 -3.44 15.78 21.17
N LYS A 12 -2.53 16.16 22.04
CA LYS A 12 -2.71 17.14 23.13
C LYS A 12 -2.15 18.52 22.78
N SER A 13 -1.68 18.70 21.55
CA SER A 13 -1.09 19.97 21.09
C SER A 13 -2.16 20.98 20.68
N SER A 14 -2.00 22.24 21.09
CA SER A 14 -2.81 23.37 20.63
C SER A 14 -2.39 23.90 19.25
N ARG A 15 -1.29 23.40 18.69
CA ARG A 15 -0.79 23.74 17.35
C ARG A 15 -1.49 22.88 16.28
N PRO A 16 -1.35 23.22 14.98
CA PRO A 16 -1.82 22.35 13.91
C PRO A 16 -1.21 20.96 14.10
N HIS A 17 -2.08 19.99 14.32
CA HIS A 17 -1.73 18.61 14.54
C HIS A 17 -2.60 17.75 13.64
N ILE A 18 -2.12 16.55 13.37
CA ILE A 18 -2.88 15.53 12.69
C ILE A 18 -3.13 14.39 13.67
N ASN A 19 -4.34 13.84 13.61
CA ASN A 19 -4.66 12.62 14.34
C ASN A 19 -3.82 11.48 13.77
N LEU A 20 -3.13 10.76 14.67
CA LEU A 20 -2.30 9.63 14.28
C LEU A 20 -3.05 8.33 14.52
N ILE A 21 -2.62 7.33 13.78
CA ILE A 21 -3.15 5.99 13.84
C ILE A 21 -2.01 5.07 14.23
N GLY A 22 -2.19 4.36 15.34
CA GLY A 22 -1.32 3.25 15.72
C GLY A 22 -1.75 1.97 15.00
N VAL A 23 -0.83 1.31 14.31
CA VAL A 23 -1.05 0.03 13.63
C VAL A 23 -0.05 -0.98 14.16
N PRO A 24 -0.51 -2.07 14.79
CA PRO A 24 0.36 -3.14 15.25
C PRO A 24 1.09 -3.78 14.06
N GLY A 25 2.38 -4.03 14.20
CA GLY A 25 3.18 -4.75 13.19
C GLY A 25 3.94 -5.94 13.77
N ASP A 26 4.29 -6.89 12.91
CA ASP A 26 4.98 -8.12 13.33
C ASP A 26 6.40 -7.86 13.82
N LYS A 27 7.10 -6.91 13.17
CA LYS A 27 8.47 -6.49 13.54
C LYS A 27 8.46 -5.21 14.37
N GLU A 28 7.77 -4.18 13.88
CA GLU A 28 7.61 -2.89 14.56
C GLU A 28 6.21 -2.32 14.29
N ASP A 29 5.67 -1.59 15.26
CA ASP A 29 4.41 -0.90 15.06
C ASP A 29 4.59 0.34 14.19
N LEU A 30 3.58 0.61 13.37
CA LEU A 30 3.54 1.76 12.49
C LEU A 30 2.69 2.85 13.13
N VAL A 31 3.20 4.07 13.08
CA VAL A 31 2.44 5.27 13.41
C VAL A 31 2.18 6.00 12.10
N VAL A 32 0.90 6.18 11.74
CA VAL A 32 0.53 6.70 10.42
C VAL A 32 -0.46 7.83 10.49
N ALA A 33 -0.40 8.71 9.51
CA ALA A 33 -1.37 9.73 9.20
C ALA A 33 -1.92 9.51 7.79
N ARG A 34 -3.14 9.99 7.56
CA ARG A 34 -3.84 9.85 6.28
C ARG A 34 -3.90 11.21 5.57
N PHE A 35 -3.59 11.24 4.28
CA PHE A 35 -3.54 12.42 3.43
C PHE A 35 -4.47 12.21 2.22
N GLY A 36 -5.29 13.19 1.84
CA GLY A 36 -6.26 13.08 0.73
C GLY A 36 -7.50 13.98 0.89
N PRO A 37 -8.44 13.99 -0.09
CA PRO A 37 -8.58 13.06 -1.23
C PRO A 37 -7.84 13.49 -2.51
N ASP A 38 -6.80 14.31 -2.45
CA ASP A 38 -6.08 14.79 -3.65
C ASP A 38 -5.28 13.67 -4.36
N THR A 39 -4.56 14.06 -5.43
CA THR A 39 -3.65 13.17 -6.15
C THR A 39 -2.51 12.62 -5.28
N TYR A 40 -1.96 11.45 -5.63
CA TYR A 40 -0.84 10.86 -4.88
C TYR A 40 0.36 11.82 -4.75
N ALA A 41 0.65 12.60 -5.80
CA ALA A 41 1.73 13.58 -5.78
C ALA A 41 1.45 14.72 -4.78
N VAL A 42 0.21 15.24 -4.74
CA VAL A 42 -0.22 16.27 -3.79
C VAL A 42 -0.20 15.71 -2.36
N ASN A 43 -0.71 14.50 -2.15
CA ASN A 43 -0.68 13.81 -0.86
C ASN A 43 0.76 13.60 -0.36
N ARG A 44 1.68 13.17 -1.24
CA ARG A 44 3.11 13.05 -0.92
C ARG A 44 3.74 14.39 -0.57
N ALA A 45 3.39 15.46 -1.26
CA ALA A 45 3.87 16.81 -0.94
C ALA A 45 3.39 17.25 0.45
N ALA A 46 2.12 16.97 0.80
CA ALA A 46 1.59 17.23 2.13
C ALA A 46 2.31 16.42 3.21
N MET A 47 2.61 15.13 2.99
CA MET A 47 3.35 14.28 3.94
C MET A 47 4.71 14.86 4.36
N ARG A 48 5.38 15.60 3.46
CA ARG A 48 6.69 16.20 3.70
C ARG A 48 6.65 17.45 4.57
N GLN A 49 5.46 17.95 4.91
CA GLN A 49 5.32 19.07 5.84
C GLN A 49 5.67 18.65 7.27
N GLU A 50 6.05 19.62 8.08
CA GLU A 50 6.30 19.43 9.50
C GLU A 50 5.01 19.57 10.31
N TYR A 51 4.76 18.58 11.17
CA TYR A 51 3.61 18.55 12.06
C TYR A 51 4.07 18.43 13.52
N THR A 52 3.22 18.84 14.46
CA THR A 52 3.49 18.64 15.91
C THR A 52 2.54 17.59 16.47
N HIS A 53 3.02 16.72 17.37
CA HIS A 53 2.16 15.72 18.00
C HIS A 53 2.65 15.29 19.39
N SER A 54 1.95 15.72 20.43
CA SER A 54 2.21 15.28 21.80
C SER A 54 1.03 14.46 22.30
N SER A 55 1.26 13.26 22.82
CA SER A 55 0.26 12.40 23.44
C SER A 55 0.91 11.61 24.58
N ASP A 56 0.10 10.93 25.40
CA ASP A 56 0.63 10.06 26.48
C ASP A 56 1.35 8.83 25.94
N VAL A 57 1.06 8.46 24.69
CA VAL A 57 1.59 7.28 24.02
C VAL A 57 2.83 7.66 23.21
N LEU A 58 2.78 8.77 22.46
CA LEU A 58 3.86 9.30 21.65
C LEU A 58 4.16 10.75 22.04
N SER A 59 5.38 11.03 22.47
CA SER A 59 5.84 12.39 22.79
C SER A 59 6.78 12.88 21.68
N MET A 60 6.22 13.48 20.61
CA MET A 60 6.98 13.90 19.42
C MET A 60 6.83 15.41 19.16
N PRO A 61 7.90 16.22 19.33
CA PRO A 61 7.78 17.67 19.19
C PRO A 61 7.58 18.12 17.74
N ILE A 62 8.26 17.50 16.77
CA ILE A 62 8.14 17.76 15.32
C ILE A 62 8.18 16.42 14.58
N ILE A 63 7.33 16.28 13.56
CA ILE A 63 7.16 15.07 12.78
C ILE A 63 7.17 15.40 11.29
N THR A 64 7.94 14.63 10.52
CA THR A 64 7.84 14.59 9.05
C THR A 64 7.44 13.18 8.63
N PHE A 65 6.40 13.03 7.82
CA PHE A 65 5.93 11.71 7.40
C PHE A 65 6.63 11.25 6.12
N LYS A 66 6.91 9.95 6.04
CA LYS A 66 7.37 9.31 4.80
C LYS A 66 6.22 8.52 4.17
N PRO A 67 6.10 8.48 2.83
CA PRO A 67 5.14 7.61 2.16
C PRO A 67 5.32 6.15 2.59
N LYS A 68 4.22 5.44 2.81
CA LYS A 68 4.25 4.02 3.15
C LYS A 68 4.37 3.15 1.91
N THR A 69 4.99 1.98 2.08
CA THR A 69 5.07 0.96 1.03
C THR A 69 3.67 0.43 0.71
N THR A 70 3.52 -0.21 -0.46
CA THR A 70 2.26 -0.84 -0.86
C THR A 70 1.75 -1.85 0.19
N ALA A 71 2.66 -2.68 0.72
CA ALA A 71 2.34 -3.66 1.75
C ALA A 71 1.89 -3.02 3.07
N GLU A 72 2.58 -1.96 3.53
CA GLU A 72 2.19 -1.23 4.74
C GLU A 72 0.82 -0.55 4.57
N SER A 73 0.57 0.09 3.42
CA SER A 73 -0.73 0.69 3.11
C SER A 73 -1.85 -0.36 3.14
N ILE A 74 -1.62 -1.54 2.57
CA ILE A 74 -2.55 -2.67 2.61
C ILE A 74 -2.77 -3.16 4.06
N ALA A 75 -1.71 -3.26 4.87
CA ALA A 75 -1.82 -3.66 6.27
C ALA A 75 -2.64 -2.66 7.10
N ILE A 76 -2.37 -1.36 6.95
CA ILE A 76 -3.12 -0.27 7.60
C ILE A 76 -4.62 -0.38 7.29
N VAL A 77 -4.95 -0.68 6.04
CA VAL A 77 -6.33 -0.90 5.59
C VAL A 77 -6.94 -2.14 6.24
N ALA A 78 -6.25 -3.27 6.20
CA ALA A 78 -6.75 -4.55 6.69
C ALA A 78 -7.10 -4.48 8.19
N CYS A 79 -6.29 -3.78 9.00
CA CYS A 79 -6.54 -3.59 10.43
C CYS A 79 -7.85 -2.84 10.77
N LYS A 80 -8.43 -2.10 9.83
CA LYS A 80 -9.67 -1.31 10.04
C LYS A 80 -10.88 -1.82 9.26
N PHE A 81 -10.74 -2.90 8.49
CA PHE A 81 -11.72 -3.30 7.49
C PHE A 81 -13.12 -3.53 8.07
N ARG A 82 -13.21 -4.08 9.28
CA ARG A 82 -14.49 -4.42 9.91
C ARG A 82 -15.24 -3.21 10.50
N ASP A 83 -14.54 -2.29 11.16
CA ASP A 83 -15.19 -1.34 12.09
C ASP A 83 -15.15 0.14 11.61
N LEU A 84 -14.19 0.54 10.78
CA LEU A 84 -14.01 1.95 10.36
C LEU A 84 -13.92 2.14 8.83
N ALA A 85 -13.56 1.09 8.08
CA ALA A 85 -13.34 1.19 6.64
C ALA A 85 -14.64 1.32 5.81
N LYS A 86 -15.81 0.94 6.34
CA LYS A 86 -17.05 0.93 5.55
C LYS A 86 -17.52 2.33 5.14
N LYS A 87 -17.16 3.40 5.86
CA LYS A 87 -17.51 4.78 5.50
C LYS A 87 -16.34 5.77 5.49
N ASP A 88 -15.28 5.60 6.28
CA ASP A 88 -14.30 6.69 6.40
C ASP A 88 -13.02 6.46 5.59
N ILE A 89 -12.69 5.21 5.22
CA ILE A 89 -11.45 4.88 4.49
C ILE A 89 -11.72 4.39 3.07
N PHE A 90 -12.78 3.58 2.86
CA PHE A 90 -13.18 3.10 1.53
C PHE A 90 -14.50 3.72 1.03
N ASN A 91 -14.96 4.80 1.65
CA ASN A 91 -15.93 5.71 1.01
C ASN A 91 -15.31 7.09 0.73
N PRO A 92 -14.19 7.11 0.02
CA PRO A 92 -13.92 8.13 -0.99
C PRO A 92 -13.37 7.49 -2.26
N ASN A 93 -14.09 6.52 -2.80
CA ASN A 93 -13.94 5.88 -4.12
C ASN A 93 -12.56 5.31 -4.56
N TRP A 94 -11.39 5.69 -4.02
CA TRP A 94 -10.06 5.29 -4.48
C TRP A 94 -9.02 5.47 -3.34
N LEU A 95 -8.45 4.38 -2.83
CA LEU A 95 -7.28 4.44 -1.95
C LEU A 95 -6.02 4.16 -2.75
N GLN A 96 -4.97 4.95 -2.56
CA GLN A 96 -3.66 4.76 -3.18
C GLN A 96 -2.76 3.96 -2.25
N ALA A 97 -2.40 2.75 -2.66
CA ALA A 97 -1.58 1.86 -1.83
C ALA A 97 -0.08 2.15 -1.99
N GLY A 98 0.39 2.54 -3.19
CA GLY A 98 1.79 2.85 -3.43
C GLY A 98 2.16 2.79 -4.90
N TYR A 99 3.45 3.00 -5.20
CA TYR A 99 3.96 2.91 -6.57
C TYR A 99 4.03 1.46 -7.06
N VAL A 100 3.72 1.28 -8.34
CA VAL A 100 4.09 0.10 -9.13
C VAL A 100 4.73 0.55 -10.42
N LEU A 101 5.69 -0.23 -10.90
CA LEU A 101 6.25 -0.08 -12.24
C LEU A 101 5.77 -1.26 -13.08
N ARG A 102 5.28 -0.96 -14.29
CA ARG A 102 4.99 -1.98 -15.30
C ARG A 102 6.00 -1.87 -16.40
N ASP A 103 6.49 -3.00 -16.89
CA ASP A 103 7.30 -3.07 -18.09
C ASP A 103 6.78 -4.19 -19.01
N SER A 104 7.63 -4.65 -19.92
CA SER A 104 7.29 -5.73 -20.86
C SER A 104 7.31 -7.12 -20.23
N GLU A 105 8.01 -7.30 -19.11
CA GLU A 105 8.19 -8.60 -18.44
C GLU A 105 7.11 -8.81 -17.37
N GLY A 106 6.83 -7.77 -16.58
CA GLY A 106 5.92 -7.90 -15.46
C GLY A 106 5.61 -6.61 -14.72
N VAL A 107 5.27 -6.80 -13.44
CA VAL A 107 4.87 -5.74 -12.51
C VAL A 107 5.80 -5.76 -11.31
N TRP A 108 6.37 -4.60 -11.01
CA TRP A 108 7.16 -4.34 -9.82
C TRP A 108 6.30 -3.58 -8.82
N ALA A 109 6.15 -4.11 -7.62
CA ALA A 109 5.54 -3.40 -6.49
C ALA A 109 6.62 -2.73 -5.65
N ASN A 110 6.33 -1.49 -5.22
CA ASN A 110 7.25 -0.68 -4.44
C ASN A 110 8.66 -0.65 -5.08
N PRO A 111 8.77 -0.17 -6.33
CA PRO A 111 10.06 -0.10 -6.99
C PRO A 111 11.06 0.72 -6.15
N PRO A 112 12.36 0.41 -6.23
CA PRO A 112 13.39 1.17 -5.53
C PRO A 112 13.27 2.67 -5.80
N VAL A 113 13.58 3.50 -4.81
CA VAL A 113 13.57 4.96 -4.92
C VAL A 113 14.98 5.51 -4.87
N ALA A 114 15.26 6.53 -5.68
CA ALA A 114 16.50 7.29 -5.60
C ALA A 114 16.48 8.26 -4.40
N ASP A 115 17.61 8.90 -4.09
CA ASP A 115 17.77 9.82 -2.96
C ASP A 115 16.81 11.02 -3.02
N ASN A 116 16.39 11.41 -4.22
CA ASN A 116 15.38 12.46 -4.43
C ASN A 116 13.93 11.97 -4.16
N GLY A 117 13.75 10.70 -3.82
CA GLY A 117 12.49 10.04 -3.53
C GLY A 117 11.68 9.68 -4.78
N GLU A 118 12.28 9.72 -5.97
CA GLU A 118 11.64 9.28 -7.22
C GLU A 118 11.95 7.80 -7.50
N PRO A 119 10.97 7.01 -7.98
CA PRO A 119 11.21 5.62 -8.35
C PRO A 119 12.23 5.46 -9.47
N ILE A 120 13.15 4.52 -9.27
CA ILE A 120 14.14 4.11 -10.27
C ILE A 120 13.45 3.15 -11.25
N VAL A 121 13.56 3.46 -12.55
CA VAL A 121 12.89 2.70 -13.63
C VAL A 121 13.86 2.07 -14.63
N ASP A 122 15.16 2.15 -14.37
CA ASP A 122 16.17 1.60 -15.27
C ASP A 122 16.27 0.07 -15.14
N ALA A 123 16.33 -0.61 -16.28
CA ALA A 123 16.29 -2.07 -16.31
C ALA A 123 17.48 -2.74 -15.62
N LYS A 124 18.67 -2.11 -15.61
CA LYS A 124 19.87 -2.69 -15.02
C LYS A 124 19.74 -2.78 -13.49
N THR A 125 19.28 -1.70 -12.86
CA THR A 125 19.05 -1.67 -11.40
C THR A 125 17.92 -2.61 -11.00
N LEU A 126 16.81 -2.62 -11.74
CA LEU A 126 15.66 -3.49 -11.48
C LEU A 126 16.04 -4.98 -11.57
N ASN A 127 16.77 -5.37 -12.62
CA ASN A 127 17.25 -6.75 -12.76
C ASN A 127 18.20 -7.15 -11.62
N ALA A 128 19.14 -6.27 -11.24
CA ALA A 128 20.03 -6.54 -10.12
C ALA A 128 19.29 -6.70 -8.78
N LEU A 129 18.18 -5.98 -8.59
CA LEU A 129 17.31 -6.14 -7.42
C LEU A 129 16.54 -7.47 -7.45
N ARG A 130 15.97 -7.83 -8.60
CA ARG A 130 15.29 -9.11 -8.79
C ARG A 130 16.21 -10.28 -8.50
N ASP A 131 17.46 -10.22 -8.95
CA ASP A 131 18.48 -11.27 -8.75
C ASP A 131 18.86 -11.47 -7.27
N ARG A 132 18.62 -10.48 -6.42
CA ARG A 132 18.88 -10.54 -4.96
C ARG A 132 17.64 -10.87 -4.14
N ALA A 133 16.47 -10.85 -4.76
CA ALA A 133 15.21 -11.08 -4.07
C ALA A 133 15.01 -12.56 -3.71
N THR A 134 14.17 -12.82 -2.72
CA THR A 134 13.75 -14.18 -2.40
C THR A 134 12.82 -14.67 -3.49
N LYS A 135 13.24 -15.73 -4.18
CA LYS A 135 12.45 -16.41 -5.20
C LYS A 135 11.44 -17.35 -4.54
N LEU A 136 10.16 -17.21 -4.88
CA LEU A 136 9.08 -17.99 -4.29
C LEU A 136 8.23 -18.64 -5.38
N GLY A 137 8.12 -19.97 -5.34
CA GLY A 137 7.29 -20.71 -6.27
C GLY A 137 5.80 -20.37 -6.15
N VAL A 138 5.13 -20.24 -7.29
CA VAL A 138 3.68 -20.02 -7.42
C VAL A 138 3.17 -20.68 -8.68
N LYS A 139 2.27 -21.66 -8.54
CA LYS A 139 1.64 -22.46 -9.61
C LYS A 139 2.60 -22.88 -10.74
N ASN A 140 2.89 -21.97 -11.68
CA ASN A 140 3.61 -22.17 -12.94
C ASN A 140 4.87 -21.31 -13.11
N GLY A 141 5.43 -20.76 -12.03
CA GLY A 141 6.68 -20.00 -12.06
C GLY A 141 7.03 -19.44 -10.70
N ASP A 142 7.75 -18.33 -10.67
CA ASP A 142 8.26 -17.75 -9.45
C ASP A 142 7.95 -16.25 -9.35
N ILE A 143 7.54 -15.81 -8.17
CA ILE A 143 7.56 -14.38 -7.82
C ILE A 143 8.86 -14.07 -7.07
N TYR A 144 9.20 -12.80 -7.02
CA TYR A 144 10.40 -12.31 -6.37
C TYR A 144 9.97 -11.30 -5.30
N VAL A 145 10.37 -11.55 -4.06
CA VAL A 145 9.99 -10.73 -2.90
C VAL A 145 11.29 -10.33 -2.22
N GLY A 146 11.57 -9.04 -2.21
CA GLY A 146 12.81 -8.49 -1.64
C GLY A 146 12.62 -7.90 -0.25
N GLU A 147 13.74 -7.46 0.29
CA GLU A 147 13.77 -6.61 1.47
C GLU A 147 13.17 -5.24 1.13
N ASP A 148 12.81 -4.45 2.16
CA ASP A 148 12.21 -3.11 2.01
C ASP A 148 10.83 -3.02 1.33
N GLY A 149 10.09 -4.11 1.24
CA GLY A 149 8.72 -4.09 0.71
C GLY A 149 8.61 -4.24 -0.80
N PHE A 150 9.74 -4.43 -1.49
CA PHE A 150 9.84 -4.60 -2.94
C PHE A 150 9.35 -5.99 -3.39
N GLY A 151 8.65 -6.06 -4.53
CA GLY A 151 8.44 -7.35 -5.19
C GLY A 151 8.24 -7.26 -6.71
N PHE A 152 8.36 -8.40 -7.39
CA PHE A 152 8.19 -8.53 -8.83
C PHE A 152 7.41 -9.81 -9.20
N VAL A 153 6.50 -9.66 -10.16
CA VAL A 153 5.70 -10.75 -10.71
C VAL A 153 5.60 -10.65 -12.24
N ASP A 154 5.84 -11.77 -12.92
CA ASP A 154 5.61 -11.88 -14.36
C ASP A 154 4.13 -11.93 -14.70
N TYR A 155 3.75 -11.40 -15.87
CA TYR A 155 2.36 -11.38 -16.32
C TYR A 155 1.70 -12.77 -16.47
N GLY A 156 2.50 -13.84 -16.60
CA GLY A 156 2.00 -15.21 -16.67
C GLY A 156 1.57 -15.81 -15.33
N LEU A 157 1.83 -15.12 -14.21
CA LEU A 157 1.63 -15.64 -12.86
C LEU A 157 0.40 -15.06 -12.13
N PHE A 158 -0.40 -14.28 -12.85
CA PHE A 158 -1.67 -13.78 -12.36
C PHE A 158 -2.65 -13.47 -13.50
N THR A 159 -3.94 -13.54 -13.19
CA THR A 159 -5.05 -13.29 -14.09
C THR A 159 -5.38 -11.79 -14.09
N ARG A 160 -5.36 -11.15 -15.27
CA ARG A 160 -5.68 -9.72 -15.45
C ARG A 160 -7.16 -9.46 -15.76
N ASP A 161 -8.03 -10.18 -15.08
CA ASP A 161 -9.49 -10.09 -15.23
C ASP A 161 -10.14 -10.23 -13.84
N VAL A 162 -11.45 -10.42 -13.80
CA VAL A 162 -12.21 -10.71 -12.59
C VAL A 162 -11.85 -12.10 -12.06
N GLN A 163 -11.41 -12.14 -10.82
CA GLN A 163 -11.10 -13.34 -10.06
C GLN A 163 -12.03 -13.43 -8.85
N ASP A 164 -12.30 -14.63 -8.35
CA ASP A 164 -12.85 -14.74 -7.01
C ASP A 164 -11.79 -14.35 -5.95
N ALA A 165 -12.25 -13.96 -4.77
CA ALA A 165 -11.38 -13.45 -3.70
C ALA A 165 -10.32 -14.46 -3.25
N ASP A 166 -10.64 -15.76 -3.22
CA ASP A 166 -9.71 -16.79 -2.76
C ASP A 166 -8.64 -17.07 -3.83
N THR A 167 -9.00 -17.02 -5.11
CA THR A 167 -8.02 -17.11 -6.20
C THR A 167 -7.06 -15.92 -6.15
N PHE A 168 -7.58 -14.69 -6.11
CA PHE A 168 -6.76 -13.47 -6.15
C PHE A 168 -5.64 -13.47 -5.11
N VAL A 169 -5.95 -13.81 -3.85
CA VAL A 169 -5.00 -13.72 -2.74
C VAL A 169 -3.89 -14.79 -2.77
N THR A 170 -4.00 -15.76 -3.67
CA THR A 170 -3.00 -16.82 -3.88
C THR A 170 -2.15 -16.58 -5.13
N GLU A 171 -2.55 -15.68 -6.01
CA GLU A 171 -1.82 -15.37 -7.23
C GLU A 171 -0.62 -14.44 -6.98
N GLY A 172 0.29 -14.41 -7.95
CA GLY A 172 1.57 -13.72 -7.79
C GLY A 172 1.44 -12.22 -7.51
N LEU A 173 0.47 -11.54 -8.14
CA LEU A 173 0.27 -10.10 -7.96
C LEU A 173 -0.13 -9.75 -6.52
N ALA A 174 -1.09 -10.45 -5.92
CA ALA A 174 -1.51 -10.16 -4.55
C ALA A 174 -0.35 -10.38 -3.56
N ARG A 175 0.41 -11.47 -3.74
CA ARG A 175 1.56 -11.79 -2.90
C ARG A 175 2.69 -10.77 -3.01
N VAL A 176 2.93 -10.24 -4.22
CA VAL A 176 3.91 -9.17 -4.47
C VAL A 176 3.44 -7.83 -3.91
N LEU A 177 2.17 -7.46 -4.05
CA LEU A 177 1.62 -6.23 -3.48
C LEU A 177 1.67 -6.21 -1.95
N GLU A 178 1.44 -7.35 -1.32
CA GLU A 178 1.56 -7.52 0.15
C GLU A 178 2.99 -7.83 0.61
N ASN A 179 3.94 -7.96 -0.33
CA ASN A 179 5.32 -8.33 -0.07
C ASN A 179 5.48 -9.53 0.90
N THR A 180 4.76 -10.62 0.63
CA THR A 180 4.68 -11.76 1.56
C THR A 180 5.32 -13.02 1.03
N THR A 181 6.05 -13.73 1.90
CA THR A 181 6.59 -15.06 1.62
C THR A 181 5.54 -16.16 1.80
N GLU A 182 4.45 -15.86 2.49
CA GLU A 182 3.35 -16.78 2.73
C GLU A 182 2.63 -17.14 1.41
N PRO A 183 1.99 -18.33 1.33
CA PRO A 183 1.24 -18.73 0.14
C PRO A 183 -0.04 -17.91 -0.10
N ILE A 184 -0.43 -17.08 0.87
CA ILE A 184 -1.65 -16.26 0.85
C ILE A 184 -1.31 -14.85 1.31
N ALA A 185 -1.76 -13.85 0.56
CA ALA A 185 -1.80 -12.45 0.95
C ALA A 185 -2.93 -12.23 1.99
N ARG A 186 -2.62 -12.29 3.29
CA ARG A 186 -3.58 -12.35 4.40
C ARG A 186 -4.32 -11.02 4.60
N ASN A 187 -3.63 -9.90 4.43
CA ASN A 187 -4.25 -8.58 4.54
C ASN A 187 -5.19 -8.33 3.35
N LEU A 188 -4.75 -8.64 2.13
CA LEU A 188 -5.60 -8.59 0.94
C LEU A 188 -6.77 -9.58 1.03
N LYS A 189 -6.61 -10.74 1.66
CA LYS A 189 -7.74 -11.65 1.95
C LYS A 189 -8.78 -11.03 2.87
N THR A 190 -8.33 -10.35 3.91
CA THR A 190 -9.23 -9.62 4.82
C THR A 190 -10.00 -8.53 4.06
N ILE A 191 -9.37 -7.87 3.08
CA ILE A 191 -9.97 -6.80 2.29
C ILE A 191 -10.90 -7.35 1.21
N ALA A 192 -10.46 -8.32 0.41
CA ALA A 192 -11.19 -8.86 -0.74
C ALA A 192 -12.39 -9.76 -0.38
N ASP A 193 -12.68 -9.92 0.91
CA ASP A 193 -13.68 -10.83 1.46
C ASP A 193 -15.01 -10.87 0.69
N LYS A 194 -15.52 -12.09 0.47
CA LYS A 194 -16.70 -12.39 -0.35
C LYS A 194 -17.99 -11.75 0.21
N ALA A 195 -18.07 -11.46 1.51
CA ALA A 195 -19.26 -10.81 2.07
C ALA A 195 -19.37 -9.34 1.61
N ASN A 196 -18.24 -8.68 1.36
CA ASN A 196 -18.22 -7.29 0.89
C ASN A 196 -18.08 -7.18 -0.64
N TYR A 197 -17.41 -8.15 -1.25
CA TYR A 197 -17.15 -8.19 -2.69
C TYR A 197 -17.61 -9.51 -3.32
N PRO A 198 -18.92 -9.81 -3.31
CA PRO A 198 -19.46 -11.09 -3.77
C PRO A 198 -19.24 -11.35 -5.27
N ARG A 199 -18.89 -10.32 -6.05
CA ARG A 199 -18.57 -10.45 -7.48
C ARG A 199 -17.07 -10.49 -7.77
N GLY A 200 -16.25 -10.67 -6.72
CA GLY A 200 -14.82 -10.92 -6.81
C GLY A 200 -13.95 -9.66 -6.85
N VAL A 201 -12.71 -9.87 -7.28
CA VAL A 201 -11.67 -8.86 -7.43
C VAL A 201 -11.40 -8.65 -8.91
N ASN A 202 -11.55 -7.41 -9.38
CA ASN A 202 -11.20 -7.02 -10.75
C ASN A 202 -9.77 -6.50 -10.77
N VAL A 203 -8.87 -7.23 -11.44
CA VAL A 203 -7.47 -6.84 -11.65
C VAL A 203 -7.35 -6.21 -13.03
N TRP A 204 -7.14 -4.90 -13.08
CA TRP A 204 -7.12 -4.11 -14.32
C TRP A 204 -5.97 -3.10 -14.34
N GLY A 205 -5.59 -2.63 -15.54
CA GLY A 205 -4.53 -1.63 -15.69
C GLY A 205 -3.12 -2.18 -15.43
N PHE A 206 -2.97 -3.51 -15.38
CA PHE A 206 -1.70 -4.23 -15.30
C PHE A 206 -1.32 -4.90 -16.62
N ASP A 207 -1.62 -4.24 -17.74
CA ASP A 207 -1.27 -4.75 -19.07
C ASP A 207 0.23 -4.56 -19.36
N PRO A 208 0.86 -5.40 -20.21
CA PRO A 208 2.24 -5.23 -20.62
C PRO A 208 2.43 -3.91 -21.36
N VAL A 209 3.54 -3.24 -21.11
CA VAL A 209 3.90 -1.99 -21.78
C VAL A 209 5.28 -2.11 -22.40
N LYS A 210 5.47 -1.50 -23.59
CA LYS A 210 6.78 -1.52 -24.27
C LYS A 210 7.84 -0.66 -23.57
N THR A 211 7.39 0.40 -22.90
CA THR A 211 8.26 1.33 -22.17
C THR A 211 7.86 1.28 -20.69
N PRO A 212 8.82 1.17 -19.76
CA PRO A 212 8.53 1.16 -18.33
C PRO A 212 7.63 2.33 -17.95
N ALA A 213 6.52 2.02 -17.28
CA ALA A 213 5.48 2.97 -16.92
C ALA A 213 5.22 2.93 -15.41
N LEU A 214 5.62 3.99 -14.72
CA LEU A 214 5.33 4.18 -13.31
C LEU A 214 3.84 4.49 -13.12
N LYS A 215 3.24 3.85 -12.14
CA LYS A 215 1.81 3.93 -11.83
C LYS A 215 1.58 3.86 -10.33
N ILE A 216 0.35 4.14 -9.92
CA ILE A 216 -0.10 4.01 -8.53
C ILE A 216 -1.08 2.85 -8.44
N VAL A 217 -0.84 1.94 -7.50
CA VAL A 217 -1.80 0.90 -7.14
C VAL A 217 -2.96 1.56 -6.43
N SER A 218 -4.15 1.36 -6.95
CA SER A 218 -5.38 1.81 -6.33
C SER A 218 -6.24 0.64 -5.89
N LEU A 219 -6.83 0.77 -4.69
CA LEU A 219 -7.85 -0.12 -4.16
C LEU A 219 -9.17 0.66 -4.15
N THR A 220 -10.15 0.20 -4.93
CA THR A 220 -11.45 0.88 -5.06
C THR A 220 -12.61 -0.09 -4.95
N SER A 221 -13.69 0.36 -4.32
CA SER A 221 -14.96 -0.35 -4.29
C SER A 221 -15.95 0.31 -5.25
N GLY A 222 -16.38 -0.41 -6.29
CA GLY A 222 -17.51 0.03 -7.10
C GLY A 222 -18.81 -0.21 -6.33
N ARG A 223 -19.31 0.82 -5.64
CA ARG A 223 -20.57 0.76 -4.85
C ARG A 223 -21.83 1.02 -5.68
N LEU A 224 -21.69 1.32 -6.97
CA LEU A 224 -22.82 1.40 -7.88
C LEU A 224 -23.42 0.00 -8.08
N LEU A 225 -24.73 -0.05 -8.30
CA LEU A 225 -25.58 -1.26 -8.41
C LEU A 225 -25.03 -2.36 -9.35
N ALA A 226 -24.05 -2.04 -10.19
CA ALA A 226 -23.49 -2.94 -11.20
C ALA A 226 -22.11 -3.53 -10.88
N SER A 227 -21.45 -3.28 -9.73
CA SER A 227 -20.09 -3.81 -9.53
C SER A 227 -19.81 -4.72 -8.35
N TYR A 228 -20.25 -4.48 -7.09
CA TYR A 228 -20.00 -5.38 -5.92
C TYR A 228 -18.63 -6.10 -5.93
N ARG A 229 -17.60 -5.40 -6.41
CA ARG A 229 -16.26 -5.89 -6.72
C ARG A 229 -15.27 -5.00 -6.02
N LEU A 230 -14.19 -5.61 -5.56
CA LEU A 230 -12.96 -4.89 -5.26
C LEU A 230 -12.23 -4.68 -6.58
N TYR A 231 -11.81 -3.47 -6.88
CA TYR A 231 -10.96 -3.17 -8.01
C TYR A 231 -9.54 -2.95 -7.51
N VAL A 232 -8.60 -3.67 -8.11
CA VAL A 232 -7.16 -3.54 -7.86
C VAL A 232 -6.57 -3.04 -9.17
N GLY A 233 -6.34 -1.73 -9.23
CA GLY A 233 -5.96 -1.04 -10.46
C GLY A 233 -4.50 -0.59 -10.46
N GLY A 234 -3.81 -0.89 -11.56
CA GLY A 234 -2.50 -0.31 -11.90
C GLY A 234 -2.62 0.99 -12.72
N ASN A 235 -3.83 1.50 -12.92
CA ASN A 235 -4.09 2.74 -13.65
C ASN A 235 -5.38 3.39 -13.10
N SER A 236 -5.36 4.69 -12.80
CA SER A 236 -6.59 5.49 -12.70
C SER A 236 -6.88 6.04 -14.10
N CYS A 237 -8.13 5.89 -14.56
CA CYS A 237 -8.48 6.14 -15.96
C CYS A 237 -8.73 7.62 -16.29
N ASN A 238 -8.77 8.49 -15.29
CA ASN A 238 -8.97 9.93 -15.45
C ASN A 238 -7.83 10.69 -14.79
N CYS A 239 -7.48 11.83 -15.38
CA CYS A 239 -6.27 12.59 -15.13
C CYS A 239 -6.10 13.13 -13.70
N ASP A 240 -7.08 12.94 -12.81
CA ASP A 240 -6.98 13.32 -11.40
C ASP A 240 -7.11 12.08 -10.53
N ASN A 241 -5.94 11.67 -10.03
CA ASN A 241 -5.70 10.54 -9.14
C ASN A 241 -6.31 10.77 -7.75
N ASP A 242 -7.56 11.20 -7.63
CA ASP A 242 -8.15 11.52 -6.34
C ASP A 242 -8.16 10.28 -5.45
N GLY A 243 -7.71 10.42 -4.23
CA GLY A 243 -7.68 9.34 -3.26
C GLY A 243 -6.91 9.69 -2.01
N TYR A 244 -6.84 8.73 -1.09
CA TYR A 244 -6.04 8.88 0.11
C TYR A 244 -4.76 8.06 0.03
N ALA A 245 -3.70 8.57 0.64
CA ALA A 245 -2.43 7.89 0.84
C ALA A 245 -2.04 7.92 2.33
N PHE A 246 -1.23 6.95 2.75
CA PHE A 246 -0.72 6.89 4.12
C PHE A 246 0.73 7.37 4.18
N GLY A 247 0.97 8.33 5.07
CA GLY A 247 2.30 8.71 5.50
C GLY A 247 2.55 8.14 6.89
N GLY A 248 3.76 7.68 7.20
CA GLY A 248 4.02 7.13 8.52
C GLY A 248 5.49 7.06 8.91
N LEU A 249 5.69 6.55 10.11
CA LEU A 249 6.95 6.45 10.83
C LEU A 249 7.03 5.09 11.50
N ASN A 250 8.24 4.60 11.68
CA ASN A 250 8.45 3.44 12.52
C ASN A 250 8.40 3.88 13.99
N SER A 251 7.76 3.08 14.85
CA SER A 251 7.63 3.39 16.28
C SER A 251 8.99 3.54 17.00
N GLY A 252 10.04 2.87 16.49
CA GLY A 252 11.42 3.06 16.92
C GLY A 252 11.97 4.45 16.59
N GLU A 253 11.76 4.93 15.36
CA GLU A 253 12.16 6.28 14.92
C GLU A 253 11.41 7.38 15.69
N ALA A 254 10.13 7.15 15.96
CA ALA A 254 9.31 8.03 16.81
C ALA A 254 9.82 8.12 18.25
N SER A 255 10.50 7.07 18.74
CA SER A 255 11.09 7.04 20.08
C SER A 255 12.48 7.67 20.12
N ALA A 256 13.23 7.64 19.02
CA ALA A 256 14.61 8.17 18.94
C ALA A 256 14.68 9.70 18.92
N GLN A 257 13.61 10.39 18.50
CA GLN A 257 13.47 11.85 18.59
C GLN A 257 13.34 12.38 20.04
N LYS A 258 13.50 11.52 21.06
CA LYS A 258 13.48 11.87 22.49
C LYS A 258 14.84 12.35 23.04
N ASN A 259 15.91 12.38 22.24
CA ASN A 259 17.26 12.74 22.70
C ASN A 259 17.82 13.95 21.92
#